data_AF-A0A0M2WDP5-F1
#
_entry.id   AF-A0A0M2WDP5-F1
#
_cell.length_a   1.000
_cell.length_b   1.000
_cell.length_c   1.000
_cell.angle_alpha   90.00
_cell.angle_beta   90.00
_cell.angle_gamma   90.00
#
_symmetry.space_group_name_H-M   'P 1'
#
loop_
_entity.id
_entity.type
_entity.pdbx_description
1 polymer ?
#
loop_
_entity_poly.entity_id
_entity_poly.type
_entity_poly.pdbx_seq_one_letter_code
_entity_poly.pdbx_strand_id
1 'polypeptide(L)'
;MANPLCLLMPVLPGTNPISIAAALQEYQTKINAALTDIGTVHFARFTLFDRSQANLLPDISKTGTSDTLIIGVITEYDGSFNGYIEDFVAQLGEVFDALLQFVVGGKALMPVANHVAAFEAFITANDAAQHVPNTGLYSAYPQTVQQILASV
;
A
#
# COMPACT_ATOMS: atom_id res chain seq x y z
N MET A 1 -2.81 -19.94 -0.29
CA MET A 1 -4.04 -19.29 0.21
C MET A 1 -3.80 -17.81 0.17
N ALA A 2 -4.80 -17.06 -0.26
CA ALA A 2 -4.74 -15.61 -0.36
C ALA A 2 -4.90 -14.97 1.03
N ASN A 3 -4.19 -13.86 1.24
CA ASN A 3 -4.19 -13.09 2.48
C ASN A 3 -4.47 -11.62 2.17
N PRO A 4 -5.21 -10.91 3.04
CA PRO A 4 -5.45 -9.49 2.88
C PRO A 4 -4.32 -8.67 3.48
N LEU A 5 -4.03 -7.53 2.86
CA LEU A 5 -3.32 -6.42 3.48
C LEU A 5 -4.08 -5.13 3.19
N CYS A 6 -4.38 -4.38 4.25
CA CYS A 6 -4.99 -3.05 4.16
C CYS A 6 -4.10 -2.06 4.93
N LEU A 7 -2.98 -1.68 4.30
CA LEU A 7 -2.02 -0.75 4.88
C LEU A 7 -2.58 0.68 4.84
N LEU A 8 -2.67 1.33 6.00
CA LEU A 8 -3.09 2.72 6.13
C LEU A 8 -1.93 3.58 6.66
N MET A 9 -1.37 4.44 5.82
CA MET A 9 -0.22 5.28 6.16
C MET A 9 -0.65 6.72 6.40
N PRO A 10 -0.58 7.23 7.65
CA PRO A 10 -0.89 8.63 7.94
C PRO A 10 0.08 9.56 7.21
N VAL A 11 -0.46 10.55 6.51
CA VAL A 11 0.32 11.54 5.78
C VAL A 11 0.77 12.66 6.71
N LEU A 12 1.94 13.24 6.44
CA LEU A 12 2.47 14.41 7.15
C LEU A 12 1.49 15.58 7.08
N PRO A 13 1.25 16.29 8.19
CA PRO A 13 0.48 17.53 8.18
C PRO A 13 1.03 18.54 7.17
N GLY A 14 0.14 19.32 6.55
CA GLY A 14 0.50 20.30 5.55
C GLY A 14 0.85 19.71 4.19
N THR A 15 0.51 18.45 3.91
CA THR A 15 0.79 17.83 2.60
C THR A 15 -0.30 18.19 1.59
N ASN A 16 0.11 18.54 0.37
CA ASN A 16 -0.82 18.77 -0.73
C ASN A 16 -1.24 17.42 -1.35
N PRO A 17 -2.54 17.08 -1.40
CA PRO A 17 -3.02 15.82 -1.98
C PRO A 17 -2.66 15.65 -3.46
N ILE A 18 -2.48 16.75 -4.20
CA ILE A 18 -2.06 16.73 -5.61
C ILE A 18 -0.64 16.18 -5.75
N SER A 19 0.27 16.48 -4.82
CA SER A 19 1.65 15.95 -4.86
C SER A 19 1.69 14.44 -4.69
N ILE A 20 0.81 13.90 -3.84
CA ILE A 20 0.68 12.44 -3.66
C ILE A 20 0.08 11.80 -4.92
N ALA A 21 -0.98 12.39 -5.48
CA ALA A 21 -1.61 11.90 -6.69
C ALA A 21 -0.63 11.90 -7.88
N ALA A 22 0.19 12.95 -8.01
CA ALA A 22 1.22 13.06 -9.04
C ALA A 22 2.28 11.96 -8.89
N ALA A 23 2.76 11.69 -7.67
CA ALA A 23 3.70 10.61 -7.41
C ALA A 23 3.09 9.24 -7.80
N LEU A 24 1.85 8.96 -7.38
CA LEU A 24 1.16 7.72 -7.75
C LEU A 24 1.02 7.56 -9.27
N GLN A 25 0.70 8.65 -9.98
CA GLN A 25 0.58 8.64 -11.43
C GLN A 25 1.94 8.41 -12.13
N GLU A 26 3.01 9.01 -11.63
CA GLU A 26 4.37 8.85 -12.15
C GLU A 26 4.82 7.37 -12.09
N TYR A 27 4.53 6.69 -10.97
CA TYR A 27 4.94 5.30 -10.77
C TYR A 27 3.94 4.26 -11.30
N GLN A 28 2.78 4.66 -11.83
CA GLN A 28 1.71 3.74 -12.24
C GLN A 28 2.19 2.63 -13.19
N THR A 29 2.99 2.97 -14.21
CA THR A 29 3.51 1.98 -15.17
C THR A 29 4.43 0.97 -14.48
N LYS A 30 5.29 1.43 -13.56
CA LYS A 30 6.20 0.57 -12.81
C LYS A 30 5.44 -0.33 -11.82
N ILE A 31 4.41 0.21 -11.17
CA ILE A 31 3.50 -0.56 -10.31
C ILE A 31 2.85 -1.68 -11.12
N ASN A 32 2.27 -1.38 -12.28
CA ASN A 32 1.60 -2.39 -13.11
C ASN A 32 2.56 -3.49 -13.58
N ALA A 33 3.79 -3.12 -13.97
CA ALA A 33 4.80 -4.09 -14.39
C ALA A 33 5.20 -5.01 -13.23
N ALA A 34 5.55 -4.45 -12.07
CA ALA A 34 5.95 -5.24 -10.91
C ALA A 34 4.85 -6.19 -10.42
N LEU A 35 3.59 -5.74 -10.40
CA LEU A 35 2.47 -6.61 -10.02
C LEU A 35 2.30 -7.80 -10.98
N THR A 36 2.63 -7.62 -12.25
CA THR A 36 2.63 -8.71 -13.24
C THR A 36 3.77 -9.70 -12.97
N ASP A 37 4.95 -9.20 -12.60
CA ASP A 37 6.16 -10.01 -12.42
C ASP A 37 6.23 -10.75 -11.08
N ILE A 38 5.74 -10.15 -9.98
CA ILE A 38 5.76 -10.76 -8.63
C ILE A 38 4.98 -12.09 -8.61
N GLY A 39 3.93 -12.23 -9.41
CA GLY A 39 3.24 -13.51 -9.64
C GLY A 39 2.54 -14.12 -8.42
N THR A 40 2.53 -13.45 -7.27
CA THR A 40 1.84 -13.85 -6.03
C THR A 40 0.79 -12.84 -5.59
N VAL A 41 0.58 -11.76 -6.34
CA VAL A 41 -0.35 -10.67 -6.00
C VAL A 41 -1.58 -10.73 -6.89
N HIS A 42 -2.75 -10.93 -6.29
CA HIS A 42 -4.02 -10.99 -7.00
C HIS A 42 -4.43 -9.61 -7.52
N PHE A 43 -4.24 -8.59 -6.69
CA PHE A 43 -4.33 -7.18 -7.08
C PHE A 43 -3.63 -6.32 -6.03
N ALA A 44 -3.23 -5.11 -6.40
CA ALA A 44 -2.89 -4.06 -5.45
C ALA A 44 -3.48 -2.72 -5.90
N ARG A 45 -4.02 -1.97 -4.95
CA ARG A 45 -4.61 -0.65 -5.15
C ARG A 45 -4.02 0.34 -4.17
N PHE A 46 -3.38 1.36 -4.73
CA PHE A 46 -2.99 2.56 -4.01
C PHE A 46 -4.16 3.55 -4.03
N THR A 47 -4.47 4.15 -2.89
CA THR A 47 -5.61 5.06 -2.78
C THR A 47 -5.32 6.15 -1.75
N LEU A 48 -5.95 7.31 -1.92
CA LEU A 48 -5.83 8.43 -1.00
C LEU A 48 -7.17 8.61 -0.27
N PHE A 49 -7.10 8.72 1.04
CA PHE A 49 -8.25 9.00 1.90
C PHE A 49 -8.06 10.32 2.64
N ASP A 50 -9.17 10.94 3.04
CA ASP A 50 -9.18 12.16 3.86
C ASP A 50 -10.13 11.99 5.06
N ARG A 51 -9.56 11.92 6.27
CA ARG A 51 -10.33 11.76 7.52
C ARG A 51 -11.25 12.95 7.84
N SER A 52 -11.07 14.10 7.20
CA SER A 52 -11.96 15.26 7.38
C SER A 52 -13.31 15.06 6.67
N GLN A 53 -13.39 14.15 5.70
CA GLN A 53 -14.60 13.88 4.93
C GLN A 53 -15.34 12.70 5.53
N ALA A 54 -16.66 12.82 5.67
CA ALA A 54 -17.49 11.79 6.31
C ALA A 54 -17.43 10.43 5.58
N ASN A 55 -17.16 10.43 4.28
CA ASN A 55 -17.01 9.24 3.44
C ASN A 55 -15.54 8.93 3.09
N LEU A 56 -14.59 9.63 3.70
CA LEU A 56 -13.14 9.49 3.49
C LEU A 56 -12.63 9.83 2.08
N LEU A 57 -13.47 10.31 1.18
CA LEU A 57 -13.03 10.69 -0.17
C LEU A 57 -12.32 12.03 -0.13
N PRO A 58 -11.11 12.18 -0.69
CA PRO A 58 -10.43 13.47 -0.73
C PRO A 58 -11.18 14.45 -1.63
N ASP A 59 -11.38 15.68 -1.15
CA ASP A 59 -11.96 16.77 -1.93
C ASP A 59 -10.87 17.50 -2.73
N ILE A 60 -10.59 17.01 -3.93
CA ILE A 60 -9.57 17.58 -4.82
C ILE A 60 -9.95 18.97 -5.37
N SER A 61 -11.20 19.41 -5.19
CA SER A 61 -11.63 20.76 -5.60
C SER A 61 -11.18 21.83 -4.60
N LYS A 62 -10.89 21.42 -3.35
CA LYS A 62 -10.26 22.29 -2.36
C LYS A 62 -8.78 22.39 -2.64
N THR A 63 -8.35 23.58 -3.01
CA THR A 63 -6.93 23.88 -3.18
C THR A 63 -6.24 23.98 -1.82
N GLY A 64 -4.99 23.53 -1.74
CA GLY A 64 -4.14 23.70 -0.57
C GLY A 64 -3.67 22.39 0.05
N THR A 65 -3.28 22.48 1.30
CA THR A 65 -2.69 21.39 2.08
C THR A 65 -3.73 20.77 3.02
N SER A 66 -3.50 19.54 3.44
CA SER A 66 -4.36 18.83 4.39
C SER A 66 -3.55 18.13 5.48
N ASP A 67 -4.14 18.06 6.67
CA ASP A 67 -3.57 17.42 7.86
C ASP A 67 -4.21 16.06 8.15
N THR A 68 -5.17 15.65 7.32
CA THR A 68 -6.06 14.51 7.58
C THR A 68 -5.92 13.39 6.57
N LEU A 69 -4.97 13.50 5.64
CA LEU A 69 -4.75 12.54 4.57
C LEU A 69 -4.18 11.21 5.08
N ILE A 70 -4.55 10.13 4.40
CA ILE A 70 -4.01 8.78 4.57
C ILE A 70 -3.75 8.19 3.19
N ILE A 71 -2.55 7.64 2.96
CA ILE A 71 -2.27 6.79 1.80
C ILE A 71 -2.60 5.35 2.17
N GLY A 72 -3.54 4.74 1.43
CA GLY A 72 -3.91 3.35 1.57
C GLY A 72 -3.23 2.47 0.51
N VAL A 73 -2.73 1.30 0.91
CA VAL A 73 -2.37 0.20 0.00
C VAL A 73 -3.24 -1.00 0.35
N ILE A 74 -4.14 -1.34 -0.57
CA ILE A 74 -5.10 -2.44 -0.40
C ILE A 74 -4.73 -3.51 -1.40
N THR A 75 -4.39 -4.69 -0.91
CA THR A 75 -3.80 -5.75 -1.73
C THR A 75 -4.17 -7.12 -1.18
N GLU A 76 -4.12 -8.10 -2.07
CA GLU A 76 -4.32 -9.51 -1.77
C GLU A 76 -3.17 -10.31 -2.37
N TYR A 77 -2.56 -11.17 -1.55
CA TYR A 77 -1.36 -11.91 -1.94
C TYR A 77 -1.36 -13.35 -1.44
N ASP A 78 -0.65 -14.20 -2.15
CA ASP A 78 -0.43 -15.59 -1.79
C ASP A 78 0.78 -15.75 -0.86
N GLY A 79 0.71 -16.74 0.01
CA GLY A 79 1.86 -17.18 0.80
C GLY A 79 2.00 -16.42 2.12
N SER A 80 3.25 -16.15 2.53
CA SER A 80 3.54 -15.51 3.82
C SER A 80 3.73 -14.01 3.67
N PHE A 81 3.36 -13.25 4.70
CA PHE A 81 3.55 -11.79 4.74
C PHE A 81 4.99 -11.36 4.44
N ASN A 82 6.00 -11.93 5.11
CA ASN A 82 7.40 -11.54 4.92
C ASN A 82 7.89 -11.79 3.48
N GLY A 83 7.65 -12.99 2.94
CA GLY A 83 8.01 -13.29 1.55
C GLY A 83 7.35 -12.33 0.56
N TYR A 84 6.07 -12.00 0.78
CA TYR A 84 5.39 -10.98 -0.01
C TYR A 84 6.06 -9.60 0.09
N ILE A 85 6.39 -9.11 1.30
CA ILE A 85 7.03 -7.80 1.48
C ILE A 85 8.44 -7.77 0.90
N GLU A 86 9.23 -8.83 1.05
CA GLU A 86 10.57 -8.92 0.47
C GLU A 86 10.53 -8.83 -1.07
N ASP A 87 9.64 -9.59 -1.72
CA ASP A 87 9.43 -9.52 -3.17
C ASP A 87 8.95 -8.13 -3.62
N PHE A 88 8.04 -7.54 -2.85
CA PHE A 88 7.50 -6.21 -3.14
C PHE A 88 8.56 -5.12 -2.98
N VAL A 89 9.42 -5.19 -1.96
CA VAL A 89 10.52 -4.22 -1.76
C VAL A 89 11.56 -4.35 -2.87
N ALA A 90 11.88 -5.57 -3.30
CA ALA A 90 12.84 -5.80 -4.39
C ALA A 90 12.40 -5.14 -5.71
N GLN A 91 11.10 -5.12 -6.01
CA GLN A 91 10.58 -4.57 -7.27
C GLN A 91 10.04 -3.14 -7.16
N LEU A 92 9.45 -2.80 -6.02
CA LEU A 92 8.71 -1.55 -5.78
C LEU A 92 9.31 -0.69 -4.67
N GLY A 93 10.54 -0.97 -4.21
CA GLY A 93 11.20 -0.19 -3.17
C GLY A 93 11.21 1.32 -3.44
N GLU A 94 11.57 1.72 -4.67
CA GLU A 94 11.54 3.13 -5.08
C GLU A 94 10.14 3.76 -5.06
N VAL A 95 9.09 2.97 -5.35
CA VAL A 95 7.70 3.45 -5.29
C VAL A 95 7.31 3.70 -3.84
N PHE A 96 7.67 2.80 -2.93
CA PHE A 96 7.45 3.03 -1.51
C PHE A 96 8.26 4.20 -0.98
N ASP A 97 9.52 4.36 -1.37
CA ASP A 97 10.32 5.53 -1.00
C ASP A 97 9.63 6.83 -1.47
N ALA A 98 9.13 6.86 -2.70
CA ALA A 98 8.39 8.01 -3.23
C ALA A 98 7.07 8.30 -2.50
N LEU A 99 6.44 7.32 -1.85
CA LEU A 99 5.25 7.54 -1.02
C LEU A 99 5.61 7.87 0.42
N LEU A 100 6.62 7.21 0.99
CA LEU A 100 7.06 7.34 2.38
C LEU A 100 7.62 8.73 2.69
N GLN A 101 8.09 9.48 1.68
CA GLN A 101 8.42 10.90 1.86
C GLN A 101 7.24 11.75 2.36
N PHE A 102 5.99 11.33 2.08
CA PHE A 102 4.77 12.00 2.53
C PHE A 102 4.23 11.44 3.84
N VAL A 103 4.79 10.36 4.38
CA VAL A 103 4.21 9.58 5.49
C VAL A 103 4.86 9.95 6.82
N VAL A 104 4.05 10.04 7.87
CA VAL A 104 4.54 10.23 9.25
C VAL A 104 5.46 9.07 9.64
N GLY A 105 6.72 9.37 9.95
CA GLY A 105 7.74 8.36 10.26
C GLY A 105 8.37 7.68 9.03
N GLY A 106 7.87 7.95 7.82
CA GLY A 106 8.35 7.30 6.59
C GLY A 106 9.82 7.59 6.27
N LYS A 107 10.33 8.77 6.62
CA LYS A 107 11.74 9.14 6.40
C LYS A 107 12.75 8.17 7.04
N ALA A 108 12.42 7.58 8.17
CA ALA A 108 13.32 6.63 8.86
C ALA A 108 13.35 5.24 8.19
N LEU A 109 12.43 4.99 7.25
CA LEU A 109 12.29 3.72 6.54
C LEU A 109 12.91 3.77 5.14
N MET A 110 13.31 4.96 4.65
CA MET A 110 13.88 5.14 3.32
C MET A 110 15.42 5.09 3.34
N PRO A 111 16.07 4.42 2.38
CA PRO A 111 15.46 3.59 1.34
C PRO A 111 14.97 2.25 1.91
N VAL A 112 13.75 1.84 1.58
CA VAL A 112 13.13 0.62 2.17
C VAL A 112 13.96 -0.64 1.95
N ALA A 113 14.71 -0.73 0.84
CA ALA A 113 15.61 -1.84 0.54
C ALA A 113 16.69 -2.06 1.62
N ASN A 114 17.09 -1.01 2.33
CA ASN A 114 18.08 -1.09 3.42
C ASN A 114 17.43 -1.21 4.82
N HIS A 115 16.09 -1.14 4.89
CA HIS A 115 15.33 -1.06 6.13
C HIS A 115 14.15 -2.04 6.15
N VAL A 116 14.25 -3.17 5.44
CA VAL A 116 13.16 -4.15 5.25
C VAL A 116 12.47 -4.52 6.56
N ALA A 117 13.22 -4.94 7.58
CA ALA A 117 12.63 -5.33 8.86
C ALA A 117 11.89 -4.18 9.58
N ALA A 118 12.39 -2.95 9.47
CA ALA A 118 11.71 -1.78 10.04
C ALA A 118 10.45 -1.43 9.23
N PHE A 119 10.49 -1.64 7.92
CA PHE A 119 9.35 -1.45 7.03
C PHE A 119 8.27 -2.51 7.27
N GLU A 120 8.62 -3.79 7.43
CA GLU A 120 7.69 -4.86 7.83
C GLU A 120 6.98 -4.55 9.16
N ALA A 121 7.75 -4.08 10.15
CA ALA A 121 7.20 -3.66 11.44
C ALA A 121 6.25 -2.48 11.30
N PHE A 122 6.60 -1.50 10.46
CA PHE A 122 5.73 -0.36 10.15
C PHE A 122 4.43 -0.82 9.47
N ILE A 123 4.50 -1.72 8.48
CA ILE A 123 3.31 -2.24 7.81
C ILE A 123 2.43 -3.00 8.80
N THR A 124 3.01 -3.86 9.62
CA THR A 124 2.27 -4.64 10.64
C THR A 124 1.54 -3.71 11.62
N ALA A 125 2.18 -2.62 12.05
CA ALA A 125 1.57 -1.64 12.94
C ALA A 125 0.44 -0.82 12.28
N ASN A 126 0.39 -0.79 10.95
CA ASN A 126 -0.53 0.03 10.16
C ASN A 126 -1.46 -0.80 9.25
N ASP A 127 -1.50 -2.13 9.41
CA ASP A 127 -2.39 -3.01 8.66
C ASP A 127 -3.77 -3.10 9.32
N ALA A 128 -4.72 -2.38 8.75
CA ALA A 128 -6.10 -2.37 9.21
C ALA A 128 -6.78 -3.73 9.08
N ALA A 129 -6.35 -4.62 8.18
CA ALA A 129 -6.96 -5.94 8.02
C ALA A 129 -6.66 -6.87 9.21
N GLN A 130 -5.50 -6.68 9.85
CA GLN A 130 -5.09 -7.47 11.01
C GLN A 130 -5.51 -6.83 12.35
N HIS A 131 -6.03 -5.59 12.32
CA HIS A 131 -6.48 -4.88 13.50
C HIS A 131 -7.93 -5.24 13.86
N VAL A 132 -8.21 -5.50 15.15
CA VAL A 132 -9.58 -5.73 15.66
C VAL A 132 -10.44 -4.48 15.44
N PRO A 133 -11.68 -4.57 14.92
CA PRO A 133 -12.49 -5.78 14.73
C PRO A 133 -12.39 -6.41 13.34
N ASN A 134 -11.47 -5.97 12.49
CA ASN A 134 -11.40 -6.41 11.09
C ASN A 134 -10.77 -7.80 10.93
N THR A 135 -10.09 -8.30 11.96
CA THR A 135 -9.51 -9.64 11.96
C THR A 135 -10.58 -10.69 11.65
N GLY A 136 -10.37 -11.46 10.57
CA GLY A 136 -11.31 -12.49 10.13
C GLY A 136 -12.49 -12.00 9.28
N LEU A 137 -12.59 -10.69 9.00
CA LEU A 137 -13.59 -10.13 8.07
C LEU A 137 -13.10 -10.19 6.60
N TYR A 138 -12.48 -11.31 6.23
CA TYR A 138 -11.91 -11.53 4.91
C TYR A 138 -12.14 -12.98 4.46
N SER A 139 -12.43 -13.14 3.18
CA SER A 139 -12.50 -14.43 2.50
C SER A 139 -12.14 -14.22 1.04
N ALA A 140 -11.35 -15.15 0.49
CA ALA A 140 -11.04 -15.23 -0.93
C ALA A 140 -11.09 -16.68 -1.40
N TYR A 141 -11.01 -16.86 -2.72
CA TYR A 141 -10.93 -18.20 -3.30
C TYR A 141 -9.63 -18.90 -2.87
N PRO A 142 -9.63 -20.25 -2.74
CA PRO A 142 -8.44 -20.97 -2.29
C PRO A 142 -7.30 -20.99 -3.31
N GLN A 143 -7.59 -20.69 -4.58
CA GLN A 143 -6.62 -20.73 -5.67
C GLN A 143 -5.58 -19.61 -5.57
N THR A 144 -4.33 -19.93 -5.86
CA THR A 144 -3.25 -18.95 -6.01
C THR A 144 -3.29 -18.26 -7.38
N VAL A 145 -2.62 -17.12 -7.52
CA VAL A 145 -2.44 -16.42 -8.81
C VAL A 145 -1.87 -17.38 -9.86
N GLN A 146 -0.86 -18.17 -9.50
CA GLN A 146 -0.26 -19.16 -10.41
C GLN A 146 -1.25 -20.23 -10.86
N GLN A 147 -2.15 -20.69 -9.97
CA GLN A 147 -3.20 -21.65 -10.34
C GLN A 147 -4.25 -21.02 -11.26
N ILE A 148 -4.58 -19.75 -11.05
CA ILE A 148 -5.50 -18.99 -11.91
C ILE A 148 -4.88 -18.80 -13.30
N LEU A 149 -3.63 -18.36 -13.39
CA LEU A 149 -2.90 -18.14 -14.64
C LEU A 149 -2.68 -19.43 -15.45
N ALA A 150 -2.53 -20.57 -14.78
CA ALA A 150 -2.40 -21.88 -15.47
C ALA A 150 -3.73 -22.40 -16.04
N SER A 151 -4.86 -21.77 -15.68
CA SER A 151 -6.21 -22.22 -16.07
C SER A 151 -6.83 -21.40 -17.22
N VAL A 152 -6.12 -20.37 -17.72
CA VAL A 152 -6.55 -19.48 -18.80
C VAL A 152 -5.92 -19.82 -20.15
#